data_AF-A0A420EFK4-F1
#
_entry.id   AF-A0A420EFK4-F1
#
_cell.length_a   1.000
_cell.length_b   1.000
_cell.length_c   1.000
_cell.angle_alpha   90.00
_cell.angle_beta   90.00
_cell.angle_gamma   90.00
#
_symmetry.space_group_name_H-M   'P 1'
#
loop_
_entity.id
_entity.type
_entity.pdbx_description
1 polymer ?
#
loop_
_entity_poly.entity_id
_entity_poly.type
_entity_poly.pdbx_seq_one_letter_code
_entity_poly.pdbx_strand_id
1 'polypeptide(L)'
;MAPLEAQESASPAPQPTIDQSTLTPRINVKGERELNFDWPMLKIGTGEYEEGPTGVTVFRFGRKVAGAVDVRGGAPGTVNSDFLNLGYQTPDLDAVVLSGGSWYGLESVTAVDSALKDDGERSGYWNNIGLSVGSIIYDFGDRRLNEIYPDKKLAQAAVRAAQPGLFPLGPHGAGSSAQTGGLFGCNAHSGQGGAFRQVGDVKIAAFTIVNALGVVVDRDGQVVACNKDSGWPEALKATDLVNGLPGSRKPGWTGVDKNGMRKNTTVSLVVTNVKMTPAELKRLAVQVHTSMARGIQPFSTAFDGDVLWAVSTAEVDPLEPGFASVDIATIAGEAMWDAILSSVPEQPFNQAVEGKPRKLSTADLKALAGEYRFSPIASLRISEEGGKLYGEATDRRAIFAIPAGEKRELVPDARGFVVPGRYPMRLTFASDGTLVINPGPWEQRAMRNASQGN
;
A
#
# COMPACT_ATOMS: atom_id res chain seq x y z
N MET A 1 19.98 45.22 -31.93
CA MET A 1 19.79 44.20 -30.88
C MET A 1 19.59 42.88 -31.59
N ALA A 2 20.57 41.98 -31.50
CA ALA A 2 20.43 40.62 -32.00
C ALA A 2 19.52 39.82 -31.06
N PRO A 3 18.69 38.88 -31.55
CA PRO A 3 17.92 38.00 -30.69
C PRO A 3 18.84 36.99 -30.01
N LEU A 4 18.62 36.76 -28.71
CA LEU A 4 19.27 35.68 -27.96
C LEU A 4 18.88 34.33 -28.57
N GLU A 5 19.87 33.57 -29.01
CA GLU A 5 19.73 32.15 -29.31
C GLU A 5 19.36 31.43 -28.01
N ALA A 6 18.18 30.81 -28.00
CA ALA A 6 17.82 29.85 -26.98
C ALA A 6 18.76 28.65 -27.14
N GLN A 7 19.58 28.39 -26.11
CA GLN A 7 20.31 27.12 -26.02
C GLN A 7 19.29 25.99 -26.01
N GLU A 8 19.23 25.24 -27.10
CA GLU A 8 18.59 23.93 -27.12
C GLU A 8 19.27 23.07 -26.05
N SER A 9 18.52 22.78 -24.98
CA SER A 9 18.90 21.77 -24.02
C SER A 9 19.07 20.45 -24.78
N ALA A 10 20.27 19.88 -24.75
CA ALA A 10 20.54 18.56 -25.33
C ALA A 10 19.43 17.58 -24.93
N SER A 11 18.84 16.90 -25.93
CA SER A 11 17.86 15.85 -25.67
C SER A 11 18.51 14.81 -24.74
N PRO A 12 17.88 14.46 -23.60
CA PRO A 12 18.46 13.48 -22.69
C PRO A 12 18.65 12.17 -23.44
N ALA A 13 19.81 11.55 -23.27
CA ALA A 13 20.09 10.22 -23.79
C ALA A 13 18.95 9.25 -23.40
N PRO A 14 18.55 8.33 -24.29
CA PRO A 14 17.46 7.40 -24.03
C PRO A 14 17.78 6.59 -22.76
N GLN A 15 16.93 6.78 -21.75
CA GLN A 15 17.18 6.27 -20.41
C GLN A 15 16.84 4.78 -20.36
N PRO A 16 17.73 3.91 -19.83
CA PRO A 16 17.33 2.55 -19.51
C PRO A 16 16.41 2.63 -18.29
N THR A 17 15.11 2.67 -18.57
CA THR A 17 14.03 2.64 -17.60
C THR A 17 13.65 1.19 -17.32
N ILE A 18 13.14 0.91 -16.13
CA ILE A 18 12.49 -0.38 -15.87
C ILE A 18 11.25 -0.41 -16.76
N ASP A 19 11.32 -1.18 -17.84
CA ASP A 19 10.21 -1.35 -18.77
C ASP A 19 9.12 -2.20 -18.09
N GLN A 20 7.97 -1.57 -17.80
CA GLN A 20 6.80 -2.19 -17.18
C GLN A 20 6.45 -3.55 -17.83
N SER A 21 6.59 -3.66 -19.16
CA SER A 21 6.23 -4.88 -19.89
C SER A 21 7.16 -6.07 -19.58
N THR A 22 8.40 -5.79 -19.13
CA THR A 22 9.42 -6.79 -18.81
C THR A 22 9.33 -7.30 -17.38
N LEU A 23 8.57 -6.62 -16.50
CA LEU A 23 8.45 -6.97 -15.10
C LEU A 23 7.91 -8.38 -14.89
N THR A 24 8.44 -9.08 -13.90
CA THR A 24 8.01 -10.46 -13.59
C THR A 24 7.12 -10.48 -12.35
N PRO A 25 5.85 -10.91 -12.48
CA PRO A 25 4.96 -11.04 -11.33
C PRO A 25 5.54 -11.98 -10.26
N ARG A 26 5.62 -11.50 -9.01
CA ARG A 26 5.84 -12.35 -7.84
C ARG A 26 4.49 -12.62 -7.19
N ILE A 27 4.09 -13.89 -7.14
CA ILE A 27 2.73 -14.29 -6.76
C ILE A 27 2.74 -15.04 -5.43
N ASN A 28 1.77 -14.75 -4.56
CA ASN A 28 1.60 -15.37 -3.24
C ASN A 28 2.92 -15.40 -2.44
N VAL A 29 3.63 -14.28 -2.43
CA VAL A 29 4.85 -14.13 -1.65
C VAL A 29 4.51 -14.38 -0.18
N LYS A 30 5.26 -15.27 0.46
CA LYS A 30 5.07 -15.58 1.88
C LYS A 30 5.40 -14.37 2.73
N GLY A 31 4.51 -14.07 3.67
CA GLY A 31 4.73 -13.01 4.64
C GLY A 31 5.44 -13.52 5.90
N GLU A 32 6.09 -12.62 6.61
CA GLU A 32 6.60 -12.92 7.96
C GLU A 32 5.46 -13.22 8.94
N ARG A 33 4.29 -12.61 8.69
CA ARG A 33 3.04 -12.86 9.38
C ARG A 33 1.96 -13.23 8.36
N GLU A 34 1.16 -14.22 8.69
CA GLU A 34 0.09 -14.73 7.83
C GLU A 34 -1.16 -15.01 8.67
N LEU A 35 -2.33 -14.66 8.13
CA LEU A 35 -3.61 -15.13 8.64
C LEU A 35 -3.94 -16.46 7.95
N ASN A 36 -4.15 -17.49 8.77
CA ASN A 36 -4.65 -18.79 8.31
C ASN A 36 -6.10 -18.98 8.78
N PHE A 37 -6.97 -19.48 7.91
CA PHE A 37 -8.38 -19.71 8.21
C PHE A 37 -8.97 -20.83 7.33
N ASP A 38 -10.04 -21.48 7.78
CA ASP A 38 -10.71 -22.54 7.01
C ASP A 38 -12.00 -22.03 6.36
N TRP A 39 -11.91 -21.69 5.08
CA TRP A 39 -13.08 -21.31 4.28
C TRP A 39 -12.84 -21.50 2.77
N PRO A 40 -13.10 -22.70 2.20
CA PRO A 40 -12.80 -23.02 0.80
C PRO A 40 -13.50 -22.14 -0.24
N MET A 41 -14.64 -21.55 0.13
CA MET A 41 -15.44 -20.66 -0.73
C MET A 41 -14.75 -19.32 -1.02
N LEU A 42 -13.83 -18.88 -0.16
CA LEU A 42 -13.05 -17.65 -0.31
C LEU A 42 -11.59 -18.01 -0.66
N LYS A 43 -11.18 -17.68 -1.87
CA LYS A 43 -9.80 -17.85 -2.36
C LYS A 43 -9.12 -16.50 -2.48
N ILE A 44 -7.86 -16.41 -2.09
CA ILE A 44 -7.10 -15.16 -2.12
C ILE A 44 -5.82 -15.37 -2.92
N GLY A 45 -5.54 -14.45 -3.83
CA GLY A 45 -4.28 -14.38 -4.56
C GLY A 45 -3.65 -13.00 -4.41
N THR A 46 -2.35 -12.95 -4.17
CA THR A 46 -1.57 -11.70 -4.14
C THR A 46 -0.56 -11.69 -5.27
N GLY A 47 -0.33 -10.51 -5.85
CA GLY A 47 0.72 -10.29 -6.85
C GLY A 47 1.48 -9.01 -6.56
N GLU A 48 2.80 -9.06 -6.69
CA GLU A 48 3.72 -7.95 -6.40
C GLU A 48 4.74 -7.79 -7.53
N TYR A 49 5.08 -6.54 -7.85
CA TYR A 49 6.32 -6.19 -8.53
C TYR A 49 7.28 -5.64 -7.49
N GLU A 50 8.38 -6.35 -7.23
CA GLU A 50 9.39 -5.98 -6.23
C GLU A 50 10.09 -4.67 -6.57
N GLU A 51 10.23 -4.38 -7.87
CA GLU A 51 10.81 -3.18 -8.41
C GLU A 51 10.01 -1.92 -8.04
N GLY A 52 8.72 -2.05 -7.75
CA GLY A 52 7.87 -0.96 -7.27
C GLY A 52 8.35 -0.41 -5.92
N PRO A 53 8.24 -1.16 -4.82
CA PRO A 53 7.34 -2.28 -4.62
C PRO A 53 5.87 -1.84 -4.66
N THR A 54 5.03 -2.56 -5.38
CA THR A 54 3.58 -2.34 -5.48
C THR A 54 2.90 -3.65 -5.83
N GLY A 55 1.58 -3.76 -5.64
CA GLY A 55 0.89 -5.00 -5.92
C GLY A 55 -0.62 -4.93 -5.90
N VAL A 56 -1.21 -6.12 -6.02
CA VAL A 56 -2.64 -6.38 -6.10
C VAL A 56 -3.00 -7.55 -5.20
N THR A 57 -4.20 -7.50 -4.61
CA THR A 57 -4.80 -8.53 -3.78
C THR A 57 -6.19 -8.85 -4.31
N VAL A 58 -6.39 -10.08 -4.77
CA VAL A 58 -7.64 -10.57 -5.37
C VAL A 58 -8.34 -11.53 -4.42
N PHE A 59 -9.59 -11.21 -4.06
CA PHE A 59 -10.49 -12.06 -3.30
C PHE A 59 -11.50 -12.67 -4.27
N ARG A 60 -11.39 -13.97 -4.52
CA ARG A 60 -12.19 -14.71 -5.50
C ARG A 60 -13.11 -15.70 -4.81
N PHE A 61 -14.35 -15.78 -5.29
CA PHE A 61 -15.36 -16.65 -4.73
C PHE A 61 -15.56 -17.93 -5.56
N GLY A 62 -15.88 -19.05 -4.92
CA GLY A 62 -16.09 -20.35 -5.61
C GLY A 62 -17.30 -20.39 -6.54
N ARG A 63 -18.22 -19.43 -6.39
CA ARG A 63 -19.39 -19.16 -7.25
C ARG A 63 -19.70 -17.66 -7.16
N LYS A 64 -20.62 -17.18 -8.01
CA LYS A 64 -21.11 -15.81 -7.89
C LYS A 64 -21.80 -15.59 -6.53
N VAL A 65 -21.57 -14.44 -5.93
CA VAL A 65 -22.03 -14.05 -4.59
C VAL A 65 -22.73 -12.70 -4.58
N ALA A 66 -23.45 -12.40 -3.49
CA ALA A 66 -24.07 -11.09 -3.30
C ALA A 66 -23.04 -10.09 -2.75
N GLY A 67 -23.11 -8.84 -3.22
CA GLY A 67 -22.19 -7.78 -2.82
C GLY A 67 -22.91 -6.46 -2.55
N ALA A 68 -22.34 -5.66 -1.64
CA ALA A 68 -22.67 -4.26 -1.42
C ALA A 68 -21.38 -3.46 -1.23
N VAL A 69 -21.46 -2.13 -1.35
CA VAL A 69 -20.32 -1.24 -1.16
C VAL A 69 -20.72 -0.03 -0.32
N ASP A 70 -19.80 0.50 0.48
CA ASP A 70 -19.89 1.82 1.09
C ASP A 70 -18.65 2.63 0.72
N VAL A 71 -18.85 3.71 -0.05
CA VAL A 71 -17.77 4.59 -0.54
C VAL A 71 -17.83 5.91 0.21
N ARG A 72 -16.71 6.33 0.80
CA ARG A 72 -16.58 7.55 1.60
C ARG A 72 -15.30 8.31 1.23
N GLY A 73 -15.07 9.40 1.95
CA GLY A 73 -13.95 10.30 1.71
C GLY A 73 -14.13 11.17 0.47
N GLY A 74 -13.08 11.88 0.10
CA GLY A 74 -13.10 12.85 -1.02
C GLY A 74 -12.32 12.41 -2.27
N ALA A 75 -11.68 11.24 -2.28
CA ALA A 75 -10.86 10.79 -3.41
C ALA A 75 -10.95 9.27 -3.73
N PRO A 76 -12.16 8.66 -3.78
CA PRO A 76 -12.27 7.23 -4.07
C PRO A 76 -11.83 6.91 -5.51
N GLY A 77 -11.22 5.74 -5.69
CA GLY A 77 -11.00 5.12 -6.99
C GLY A 77 -11.61 3.73 -6.99
N THR A 78 -12.69 3.54 -7.75
CA THR A 78 -13.47 2.30 -7.78
C THR A 78 -13.78 1.85 -9.20
N VAL A 79 -14.00 0.55 -9.36
CA VAL A 79 -14.62 -0.05 -10.56
C VAL A 79 -15.90 -0.76 -10.13
N ASN A 80 -16.98 -0.56 -10.90
CA ASN A 80 -18.26 -1.25 -10.73
C ASN A 80 -18.97 -1.03 -9.37
N SER A 81 -18.62 0.02 -8.61
CA SER A 81 -19.30 0.36 -7.34
C SER A 81 -20.78 0.70 -7.53
N ASP A 82 -21.12 1.42 -8.61
CA ASP A 82 -22.51 1.84 -8.86
C ASP A 82 -23.43 0.67 -9.16
N PHE A 83 -22.91 -0.40 -9.77
CA PHE A 83 -23.66 -1.63 -9.98
C PHE A 83 -24.08 -2.25 -8.64
N LEU A 84 -23.18 -2.33 -7.65
CA LEU A 84 -23.53 -2.84 -6.32
C LEU A 84 -24.48 -1.90 -5.55
N ASN A 85 -24.47 -0.59 -5.84
CA ASN A 85 -25.40 0.36 -5.22
C ASN A 85 -26.85 0.17 -5.68
N LEU A 86 -27.10 -0.49 -6.81
CA LEU A 86 -28.46 -0.82 -7.26
C LEU A 86 -29.16 -1.84 -6.37
N GLY A 87 -28.39 -2.64 -5.61
CA GLY A 87 -28.94 -3.56 -4.61
C GLY A 87 -29.74 -4.71 -5.22
N TYR A 88 -29.30 -5.27 -6.34
CA TYR A 88 -29.93 -6.46 -6.94
C TYR A 88 -29.88 -7.67 -6.00
N GLN A 89 -30.93 -8.50 -6.07
CA GLN A 89 -31.03 -9.75 -5.32
C GLN A 89 -30.17 -10.86 -5.93
N THR A 90 -29.86 -10.76 -7.22
CA THR A 90 -29.08 -11.76 -7.95
C THR A 90 -27.63 -11.72 -7.51
N PRO A 91 -27.03 -12.86 -7.12
CA PRO A 91 -25.60 -12.93 -6.86
C PRO A 91 -24.85 -12.91 -8.19
N ASP A 92 -24.24 -11.77 -8.52
CA ASP A 92 -23.49 -11.60 -9.78
C ASP A 92 -21.98 -11.50 -9.59
N LEU A 93 -21.49 -11.27 -8.37
CA LEU A 93 -20.10 -10.92 -8.09
C LEU A 93 -19.17 -12.14 -8.09
N ASP A 94 -18.09 -12.11 -8.87
CA ASP A 94 -17.06 -13.16 -8.93
C ASP A 94 -15.86 -12.88 -8.02
N ALA A 95 -15.44 -11.62 -7.93
CA ALA A 95 -14.24 -11.23 -7.19
C ALA A 95 -14.26 -9.76 -6.71
N VAL A 96 -13.58 -9.52 -5.58
CA VAL A 96 -13.21 -8.18 -5.11
C VAL A 96 -11.70 -8.01 -5.27
N VAL A 97 -11.26 -6.90 -5.87
CA VAL A 97 -9.85 -6.62 -6.16
C VAL A 97 -9.41 -5.33 -5.47
N LEU A 98 -8.38 -5.43 -4.64
CA LEU A 98 -7.73 -4.28 -4.02
C LEU A 98 -6.35 -4.10 -4.66
N SER A 99 -5.96 -2.88 -5.01
CA SER A 99 -4.71 -2.66 -5.75
C SER A 99 -3.98 -1.37 -5.35
N GLY A 100 -2.66 -1.37 -5.49
CA GLY A 100 -1.82 -0.17 -5.46
C GLY A 100 -1.90 0.63 -6.76
N GLY A 101 -0.94 1.52 -7.01
CA GLY A 101 -0.80 2.19 -8.30
C GLY A 101 -1.88 3.22 -8.64
N SER A 102 -2.66 3.71 -7.67
CA SER A 102 -3.68 4.73 -7.87
C SER A 102 -4.64 4.37 -9.02
N TRP A 103 -5.11 5.36 -9.79
CA TRP A 103 -6.01 5.13 -10.94
C TRP A 103 -5.45 4.17 -12.00
N TYR A 104 -4.13 4.06 -12.17
CA TYR A 104 -3.54 3.08 -13.10
C TYR A 104 -3.81 1.64 -12.63
N GLY A 105 -3.80 1.41 -11.31
CA GLY A 105 -4.13 0.12 -10.72
C GLY A 105 -5.59 -0.31 -10.89
N LEU A 106 -6.50 0.56 -11.34
CA LEU A 106 -7.89 0.15 -11.64
C LEU A 106 -7.95 -0.87 -12.78
N GLU A 107 -6.94 -0.90 -13.66
CA GLU A 107 -6.81 -1.95 -14.68
C GLU A 107 -6.78 -3.35 -14.06
N SER A 108 -6.17 -3.49 -12.87
CA SER A 108 -6.13 -4.78 -12.15
C SER A 108 -7.52 -5.34 -11.87
N VAL A 109 -8.52 -4.47 -11.67
CA VAL A 109 -9.89 -4.91 -11.34
C VAL A 109 -10.50 -5.62 -12.55
N THR A 110 -10.55 -4.95 -13.71
CA THR A 110 -11.16 -5.52 -14.92
C THR A 110 -10.29 -6.61 -15.56
N ALA A 111 -8.98 -6.61 -15.29
CA ALA A 111 -8.08 -7.68 -15.71
C ALA A 111 -8.48 -9.05 -15.13
N VAL A 112 -9.08 -9.09 -13.93
CA VAL A 112 -9.62 -10.33 -13.35
C VAL A 112 -10.71 -10.93 -14.25
N ASP A 113 -11.66 -10.13 -14.72
CA ASP A 113 -12.71 -10.61 -15.62
C ASP A 113 -12.15 -11.13 -16.94
N SER A 114 -11.11 -10.48 -17.46
CA SER A 114 -10.42 -10.97 -18.65
C SER A 114 -9.72 -12.32 -18.42
N ALA A 115 -9.09 -12.54 -17.25
CA ALA A 115 -8.52 -13.86 -16.93
C ALA A 115 -9.60 -14.94 -16.82
N LEU A 116 -10.72 -14.66 -16.13
CA LEU A 116 -11.82 -15.62 -16.04
C LEU A 116 -12.41 -15.97 -17.41
N LYS A 117 -12.45 -15.00 -18.33
CA LYS A 117 -12.88 -15.22 -19.71
C LYS A 117 -11.85 -15.99 -20.53
N ASP A 118 -10.57 -15.65 -20.42
CA ASP A 118 -9.47 -16.31 -21.13
C ASP A 118 -9.31 -17.78 -20.69
N ASP A 119 -9.58 -18.07 -19.41
CA ASP A 119 -9.50 -19.42 -18.82
C ASP A 119 -10.80 -20.23 -19.05
N GLY A 120 -11.79 -19.66 -19.75
CA GLY A 120 -13.04 -20.34 -20.12
C GLY A 120 -14.08 -20.47 -19.02
N GLU A 121 -13.86 -19.85 -17.86
CA GLU A 121 -14.78 -19.89 -16.71
C GLU A 121 -15.96 -18.93 -16.86
N ARG A 122 -15.73 -17.83 -17.58
CA ARG A 122 -16.75 -16.86 -17.99
C ARG A 122 -16.73 -16.73 -19.51
N SER A 123 -17.79 -16.21 -20.09
CA SER A 123 -18.01 -16.20 -21.54
C SER A 123 -18.51 -14.84 -22.02
N GLY A 124 -18.92 -14.74 -23.29
CA GLY A 124 -19.63 -13.59 -23.85
C GLY A 124 -21.16 -13.70 -23.79
N TYR A 125 -21.72 -14.79 -23.24
CA TYR A 125 -23.16 -14.94 -23.08
C TYR A 125 -23.67 -14.10 -21.90
N TRP A 126 -24.81 -13.42 -22.07
CA TRP A 126 -25.36 -12.46 -21.11
C TRP A 126 -25.55 -13.03 -19.69
N ASN A 127 -25.77 -14.34 -19.56
CA ASN A 127 -25.97 -15.04 -18.29
C ASN A 127 -24.68 -15.62 -17.68
N ASN A 128 -23.52 -15.40 -18.31
CA ASN A 128 -22.23 -15.92 -17.86
C ASN A 128 -21.09 -14.92 -18.11
N ILE A 129 -21.35 -13.65 -17.82
CA ILE A 129 -20.36 -12.56 -17.84
C ILE A 129 -19.62 -12.52 -16.50
N GLY A 130 -18.31 -12.34 -16.53
CA GLY A 130 -17.50 -12.11 -15.33
C GLY A 130 -17.82 -10.74 -14.73
N LEU A 131 -17.92 -10.67 -13.40
CA LEU A 131 -18.07 -9.39 -12.71
C LEU A 131 -17.08 -9.32 -11.55
N SER A 132 -16.04 -8.50 -11.73
CA SER A 132 -15.18 -8.06 -10.65
C SER A 132 -15.52 -6.63 -10.22
N VAL A 133 -15.30 -6.35 -8.94
CA VAL A 133 -15.37 -5.00 -8.38
C VAL A 133 -14.07 -4.74 -7.64
N GLY A 134 -13.78 -3.48 -7.36
CA GLY A 134 -12.51 -3.19 -6.71
C GLY A 134 -12.21 -1.73 -6.52
N SER A 135 -11.15 -1.50 -5.77
CA SER A 135 -10.73 -0.16 -5.34
C SER A 135 -9.23 -0.08 -5.16
N ILE A 136 -8.69 1.13 -5.25
CA ILE A 136 -7.25 1.38 -5.27
C ILE A 136 -6.76 2.21 -4.09
N ILE A 137 -5.46 2.14 -3.83
CA ILE A 137 -4.74 3.11 -2.99
C ILE A 137 -3.71 3.89 -3.83
N TYR A 138 -3.40 5.11 -3.40
CA TYR A 138 -2.26 5.85 -3.93
C TYR A 138 -0.98 5.47 -3.15
N ASP A 139 -0.10 4.71 -3.79
CA ASP A 139 1.17 4.23 -3.22
C ASP A 139 2.42 4.77 -3.96
N PHE A 140 2.25 5.81 -4.78
CA PHE A 140 3.33 6.57 -5.41
C PHE A 140 3.79 7.73 -4.51
N GLY A 141 4.56 8.65 -5.10
CA GLY A 141 5.05 9.83 -4.40
C GLY A 141 6.06 9.39 -3.34
N ASP A 142 6.15 10.13 -2.24
CA ASP A 142 7.21 10.02 -1.22
C ASP A 142 7.40 8.61 -0.61
N ARG A 143 6.57 7.65 -0.97
CA ARG A 143 6.64 6.22 -0.63
C ARG A 143 7.69 5.44 -1.44
N ARG A 144 7.94 5.82 -2.70
CA ARG A 144 8.87 5.12 -3.62
C ARG A 144 9.39 6.01 -4.76
N LEU A 145 10.47 5.54 -5.40
CA LEU A 145 11.29 6.30 -6.35
C LEU A 145 11.01 5.97 -7.83
N ASN A 146 9.95 5.21 -8.13
CA ASN A 146 9.52 4.86 -9.48
C ASN A 146 8.00 5.02 -9.66
N GLU A 147 7.53 4.76 -10.89
CA GLU A 147 6.13 4.89 -11.31
C GLU A 147 5.54 3.56 -11.81
N ILE A 148 6.11 2.43 -11.39
CA ILE A 148 5.62 1.08 -11.71
C ILE A 148 4.23 0.88 -11.10
N TYR A 149 3.31 0.18 -11.76
CA TYR A 149 1.95 -0.05 -11.22
C TYR A 149 1.48 -1.49 -11.38
N PRO A 150 0.46 -1.93 -10.61
CA PRO A 150 -0.18 -3.22 -10.81
C PRO A 150 -1.00 -3.23 -12.11
N ASP A 151 -0.44 -3.85 -13.14
CA ASP A 151 -1.03 -3.93 -14.47
C ASP A 151 -1.89 -5.19 -14.67
N LYS A 152 -2.45 -5.34 -15.87
CA LYS A 152 -3.18 -6.55 -16.28
C LYS A 152 -2.39 -7.83 -16.05
N LYS A 153 -1.09 -7.86 -16.38
CA LYS A 153 -0.24 -9.07 -16.29
C LYS A 153 -0.16 -9.55 -14.84
N LEU A 154 0.06 -8.62 -13.91
CA LEU A 154 0.13 -8.93 -12.47
C LEU A 154 -1.22 -9.43 -11.94
N ALA A 155 -2.31 -8.74 -12.26
CA ALA A 155 -3.64 -9.08 -11.78
C ALA A 155 -4.15 -10.44 -12.28
N GLN A 156 -3.93 -10.73 -13.58
CA GLN A 156 -4.27 -12.04 -14.14
C GLN A 156 -3.46 -13.17 -13.50
N ALA A 157 -2.18 -12.94 -13.20
CA ALA A 157 -1.36 -13.93 -12.50
C ALA A 157 -1.82 -14.13 -11.05
N ALA A 158 -2.18 -13.06 -10.34
CA ALA A 158 -2.68 -13.14 -8.97
C ALA A 158 -4.00 -13.91 -8.85
N VAL A 159 -5.00 -13.64 -9.72
CA VAL A 159 -6.29 -14.35 -9.66
C VAL A 159 -6.17 -15.84 -10.01
N ARG A 160 -5.26 -16.22 -10.92
CA ARG A 160 -4.99 -17.61 -11.28
C ARG A 160 -4.33 -18.39 -10.14
N ALA A 161 -3.57 -17.71 -9.29
CA ALA A 161 -2.94 -18.30 -8.13
C ALA A 161 -3.79 -18.22 -6.85
N ALA A 162 -5.03 -17.73 -6.93
CA ALA A 162 -5.87 -17.57 -5.76
C ALA A 162 -6.14 -18.93 -5.07
N GLN A 163 -5.85 -18.99 -3.77
CA GLN A 163 -5.92 -20.20 -2.95
C GLN A 163 -6.73 -19.97 -1.67
N PRO A 164 -7.40 -20.99 -1.12
CA PRO A 164 -8.16 -20.83 0.12
C PRO A 164 -7.25 -20.72 1.34
N GLY A 165 -7.73 -20.01 2.35
CA GLY A 165 -7.28 -20.16 3.74
C GLY A 165 -5.94 -19.55 4.14
N LEU A 166 -5.31 -18.76 3.27
CA LEU A 166 -4.06 -18.06 3.59
C LEU A 166 -4.11 -16.61 3.10
N PHE A 167 -3.66 -15.69 3.96
CA PHE A 167 -3.55 -14.27 3.64
C PHE A 167 -2.27 -13.66 4.27
N PRO A 168 -1.31 -13.17 3.48
CA PRO A 168 -0.10 -12.56 4.04
C PRO A 168 -0.43 -11.19 4.66
N LEU A 169 0.15 -10.86 5.81
CA LEU A 169 -0.08 -9.62 6.55
C LEU A 169 1.12 -8.67 6.42
N GLY A 170 0.86 -7.36 6.37
CA GLY A 170 1.89 -6.34 6.21
C GLY A 170 2.13 -5.96 4.74
N PRO A 171 3.38 -5.69 4.33
CA PRO A 171 3.70 -5.11 3.02
C PRO A 171 3.66 -6.14 1.89
N HIS A 172 2.47 -6.70 1.64
CA HIS A 172 2.22 -7.68 0.59
C HIS A 172 1.06 -7.23 -0.30
N GLY A 173 1.03 -7.74 -1.53
CA GLY A 173 0.00 -7.44 -2.52
C GLY A 173 -0.29 -5.94 -2.60
N ALA A 174 -1.56 -5.55 -2.49
CA ALA A 174 -1.98 -4.16 -2.49
C ALA A 174 -1.43 -3.32 -1.32
N GLY A 175 -0.99 -3.97 -0.24
CA GLY A 175 -0.38 -3.34 0.92
C GLY A 175 1.11 -3.03 0.78
N SER A 176 1.77 -3.46 -0.30
CA SER A 176 3.24 -3.40 -0.45
C SER A 176 3.87 -2.07 -0.04
N SER A 177 3.29 -0.94 -0.47
CA SER A 177 3.78 0.41 -0.19
C SER A 177 2.78 1.27 0.63
N ALA A 178 1.88 0.64 1.37
CA ALA A 178 0.91 1.36 2.21
C ALA A 178 1.59 2.06 3.40
N GLN A 179 1.14 3.28 3.71
CA GLN A 179 1.62 4.06 4.86
C GLN A 179 0.49 4.78 5.58
N THR A 180 0.66 5.09 6.86
CA THR A 180 -0.36 5.78 7.68
C THR A 180 0.17 7.02 8.39
N GLY A 181 -0.77 7.88 8.79
CA GLY A 181 -0.53 9.04 9.65
C GLY A 181 0.10 10.23 8.92
N GLY A 182 -0.17 10.36 7.62
CA GLY A 182 0.33 11.46 6.79
C GLY A 182 -0.05 12.86 7.29
N LEU A 183 -1.20 13.02 7.95
CA LEU A 183 -1.64 14.31 8.52
C LEU A 183 -0.67 14.83 9.58
N PHE A 184 -0.15 13.92 10.41
CA PHE A 184 0.70 14.23 11.55
C PHE A 184 2.20 14.07 11.25
N GLY A 185 2.54 13.70 10.00
CA GLY A 185 3.90 13.32 9.64
C GLY A 185 4.37 12.06 10.37
N CYS A 186 3.48 11.15 10.75
CA CYS A 186 3.90 9.87 11.31
C CYS A 186 4.58 9.01 10.24
N ASN A 187 4.03 9.01 9.01
CA ASN A 187 4.50 8.22 7.86
C ASN A 187 4.94 6.80 8.26
N ALA A 188 4.14 6.14 9.09
CA ALA A 188 4.45 4.79 9.53
C ALA A 188 4.23 3.83 8.37
N HIS A 189 5.11 2.84 8.22
CA HIS A 189 4.87 1.74 7.31
C HIS A 189 3.63 0.97 7.76
N SER A 190 2.82 0.57 6.79
CA SER A 190 1.57 -0.15 6.98
C SER A 190 1.50 -1.29 5.97
N GLY A 191 0.31 -1.80 5.71
CA GLY A 191 0.15 -2.88 4.77
C GLY A 191 -1.28 -3.34 4.61
N GLN A 192 -1.39 -4.61 4.22
CA GLN A 192 -2.64 -5.34 4.22
C GLN A 192 -2.81 -6.11 5.53
N GLY A 193 -4.01 -6.08 6.08
CA GLY A 193 -4.38 -6.72 7.33
C GLY A 193 -5.62 -7.57 7.18
N GLY A 194 -5.74 -8.59 8.04
CA GLY A 194 -6.81 -9.56 7.97
C GLY A 194 -7.17 -10.12 9.33
N ALA A 195 -8.45 -10.44 9.52
CA ALA A 195 -8.94 -11.19 10.67
C ALA A 195 -10.06 -12.15 10.27
N PHE A 196 -10.14 -13.27 10.97
CA PHE A 196 -11.18 -14.26 10.80
C PHE A 196 -11.86 -14.55 12.15
N ARG A 197 -13.18 -14.68 12.14
CA ARG A 197 -14.02 -15.05 13.29
C ARG A 197 -14.99 -16.13 12.86
N GLN A 198 -15.14 -17.14 13.70
CA GLN A 198 -16.12 -18.19 13.50
C GLN A 198 -16.89 -18.42 14.80
N VAL A 199 -18.22 -18.42 14.71
CA VAL A 199 -19.14 -18.68 15.82
C VAL A 199 -20.13 -19.73 15.36
N GLY A 200 -19.93 -20.98 15.81
CA GLY A 200 -20.63 -22.13 15.22
C GLY A 200 -20.34 -22.22 13.72
N ASP A 201 -21.40 -22.22 12.91
CA ASP A 201 -21.29 -22.27 11.46
C ASP A 201 -21.15 -20.88 10.81
N VAL A 202 -21.36 -19.79 11.56
CA VAL A 202 -21.20 -18.43 11.06
C VAL A 202 -19.71 -18.10 10.92
N LYS A 203 -19.30 -17.72 9.72
CA LYS A 203 -17.93 -17.31 9.38
C LYS A 203 -17.92 -15.85 8.94
N ILE A 204 -16.99 -15.08 9.48
CA ILE A 204 -16.77 -13.67 9.14
C ILE A 204 -15.27 -13.46 8.92
N ALA A 205 -14.91 -12.94 7.76
CA ALA A 205 -13.56 -12.54 7.42
C ALA A 205 -13.52 -11.04 7.10
N ALA A 206 -12.55 -10.32 7.65
CA ALA A 206 -12.34 -8.91 7.39
C ALA A 206 -10.91 -8.71 6.86
N PHE A 207 -10.77 -7.92 5.82
CA PHE A 207 -9.50 -7.59 5.18
C PHE A 207 -9.43 -6.09 4.89
N THR A 208 -8.25 -5.50 4.98
CA THR A 208 -8.07 -4.07 4.74
C THR A 208 -6.67 -3.75 4.24
N ILE A 209 -6.55 -2.74 3.39
CA ILE A 209 -5.28 -2.11 3.00
C ILE A 209 -5.27 -0.72 3.62
N VAL A 210 -4.42 -0.50 4.63
CA VAL A 210 -4.46 0.73 5.42
C VAL A 210 -3.41 1.72 4.92
N ASN A 211 -3.81 2.60 4.01
CA ASN A 211 -2.97 3.70 3.51
C ASN A 211 -3.56 5.06 3.92
N ALA A 212 -3.87 5.22 5.21
CA ALA A 212 -4.70 6.28 5.75
C ALA A 212 -3.99 7.63 5.94
N LEU A 213 -4.74 8.73 5.79
CA LEU A 213 -4.27 10.05 6.22
C LEU A 213 -4.07 10.08 7.74
N GLY A 214 -5.00 9.48 8.49
CA GLY A 214 -4.94 9.32 9.93
C GLY A 214 -3.98 8.22 10.39
N VAL A 215 -3.81 8.13 11.70
CA VAL A 215 -2.99 7.10 12.35
C VAL A 215 -3.82 5.88 12.70
N VAL A 216 -3.17 4.72 12.77
CA VAL A 216 -3.75 3.48 13.31
C VAL A 216 -3.72 3.53 14.83
N VAL A 217 -4.83 3.15 15.46
CA VAL A 217 -5.06 3.27 16.90
C VAL A 217 -5.54 1.94 17.48
N ASP A 218 -5.00 1.55 18.63
CA ASP A 218 -5.45 0.40 19.40
C ASP A 218 -6.73 0.70 20.20
N ARG A 219 -7.24 -0.30 20.93
CA ARG A 219 -8.47 -0.19 21.70
C ARG A 219 -8.34 0.72 22.94
N ASP A 220 -7.13 1.02 23.38
CA ASP A 220 -6.84 1.94 24.49
C ASP A 220 -6.59 3.39 24.01
N GLY A 221 -6.71 3.61 22.70
CA GLY A 221 -6.52 4.92 22.06
C GLY A 221 -5.06 5.25 21.72
N GLN A 222 -4.14 4.29 21.84
CA GLN A 222 -2.72 4.48 21.55
C GLN A 222 -2.43 4.34 20.05
N VAL A 223 -1.54 5.18 19.55
CA VAL A 223 -1.04 5.12 18.18
C VAL A 223 -0.08 3.95 18.07
N VAL A 224 -0.43 2.98 17.22
CA VAL A 224 0.27 1.68 17.14
C VAL A 224 1.64 1.80 16.48
N ALA A 225 1.78 2.68 15.49
CA ALA A 225 3.05 2.98 14.84
C ALA A 225 3.11 4.43 14.36
N CYS A 226 4.26 5.08 14.56
CA CYS A 226 4.51 6.44 14.12
C CYS A 226 6.00 6.78 14.19
N ASN A 227 6.55 7.47 13.17
CA ASN A 227 7.81 8.19 13.31
C ASN A 227 7.53 9.49 14.09
N LYS A 228 7.64 9.41 15.41
CA LYS A 228 7.25 10.48 16.33
C LYS A 228 8.13 11.73 16.17
N ASP A 229 7.52 12.90 16.39
CA ASP A 229 8.28 14.14 16.50
C ASP A 229 8.95 14.27 17.87
N SER A 230 9.94 15.15 17.96
CA SER A 230 10.55 15.56 19.21
C SER A 230 9.50 16.07 20.20
N GLY A 231 9.57 15.58 21.45
CA GLY A 231 8.65 15.96 22.52
C GLY A 231 7.31 15.21 22.55
N TRP A 232 7.04 14.31 21.60
CA TRP A 232 5.87 13.42 21.69
C TRP A 232 6.09 12.32 22.74
N PRO A 233 5.03 11.93 23.48
CA PRO A 233 5.14 10.90 24.51
C PRO A 233 5.46 9.51 23.93
N GLU A 234 6.07 8.67 24.77
CA GLU A 234 6.35 7.27 24.44
C GLU A 234 5.05 6.45 24.27
N ALA A 235 4.05 6.66 25.12
CA ALA A 235 2.70 6.14 24.91
C ALA A 235 1.82 7.20 24.24
N LEU A 236 2.04 7.41 22.93
CA LEU A 236 1.33 8.43 22.15
C LEU A 236 -0.12 8.01 21.90
N LYS A 237 -1.08 8.88 22.26
CA LYS A 237 -2.49 8.67 21.93
C LYS A 237 -2.94 9.54 20.76
N ALA A 238 -3.98 9.08 20.05
CA ALA A 238 -4.60 9.87 18.98
C ALA A 238 -5.13 11.23 19.50
N THR A 239 -5.61 11.27 20.75
CA THR A 239 -6.05 12.52 21.40
C THR A 239 -4.92 13.51 21.62
N ASP A 240 -3.69 13.05 21.86
CA ASP A 240 -2.53 13.94 22.01
C ASP A 240 -2.24 14.66 20.70
N LEU A 241 -2.34 13.93 19.59
CA LEU A 241 -2.19 14.48 18.24
C LEU A 241 -3.28 15.50 17.94
N VAL A 242 -4.55 15.22 18.27
CA VAL A 242 -5.66 16.15 18.02
C VAL A 242 -5.56 17.40 18.91
N ASN A 243 -5.27 17.23 20.20
CA ASN A 243 -5.12 18.35 21.14
C ASN A 243 -3.88 19.21 20.82
N GLY A 244 -2.86 18.63 20.20
CA GLY A 244 -1.66 19.33 19.74
C GLY A 244 -1.86 20.11 18.44
N LEU A 245 -3.05 20.12 17.82
CA LEU A 245 -3.30 20.89 16.61
C LEU A 245 -3.19 22.41 16.88
N PRO A 246 -2.64 23.21 15.94
CA PRO A 246 -2.15 22.81 14.62
C PRO A 246 -0.71 22.25 14.61
N GLY A 247 0.02 22.31 15.73
CA GLY A 247 1.46 22.02 15.82
C GLY A 247 1.83 20.54 15.65
N SER A 248 0.91 19.62 15.94
CA SER A 248 1.08 18.18 15.72
C SER A 248 0.95 17.75 14.25
N ARG A 249 0.53 18.65 13.35
CA ARG A 249 0.43 18.35 11.92
C ARG A 249 1.81 18.28 11.28
N LYS A 250 1.89 17.58 10.14
CA LYS A 250 3.06 17.62 9.27
C LYS A 250 3.48 19.07 9.01
N PRO A 251 4.76 19.44 9.21
CA PRO A 251 5.26 20.77 8.89
C PRO A 251 4.94 21.18 7.45
N GLY A 252 4.54 22.43 7.26
CA GLY A 252 4.16 22.96 5.95
C GLY A 252 2.76 22.53 5.45
N TRP A 253 1.96 21.84 6.27
CA TRP A 253 0.58 21.50 5.92
C TRP A 253 -0.31 22.75 5.81
N THR A 254 -0.74 23.07 4.59
CA THR A 254 -1.59 24.24 4.29
C THR A 254 -3.07 23.90 4.15
N GLY A 255 -3.48 22.64 4.33
CA GLY A 255 -4.87 22.18 4.13
C GLY A 255 -5.35 22.18 2.68
N VAL A 256 -4.58 22.77 1.77
CA VAL A 256 -4.75 22.71 0.31
C VAL A 256 -3.41 22.30 -0.25
N ASP A 257 -3.33 21.18 -0.96
CA ASP A 257 -2.10 20.81 -1.64
C ASP A 257 -1.87 21.77 -2.81
N LYS A 258 -0.82 22.59 -2.74
CA LYS A 258 -0.42 23.48 -3.84
C LYS A 258 -0.06 22.71 -5.11
N ASN A 259 0.20 21.41 -5.00
CA ASN A 259 0.55 20.49 -6.09
C ASN A 259 -0.55 19.46 -6.40
N GLY A 260 -1.75 19.60 -5.81
CA GLY A 260 -2.96 18.87 -6.24
C GLY A 260 -3.02 17.36 -5.99
N MET A 261 -2.08 16.74 -5.28
CA MET A 261 -2.08 15.28 -5.09
C MET A 261 -2.73 14.90 -3.75
N ARG A 262 -3.89 14.24 -3.84
CA ARG A 262 -4.58 13.60 -2.71
C ARG A 262 -3.94 12.23 -2.47
N LYS A 263 -3.42 11.96 -1.27
CA LYS A 263 -2.35 10.96 -1.04
C LYS A 263 -2.75 9.69 -0.32
N ASN A 264 -3.98 9.54 0.18
CA ASN A 264 -4.32 8.50 1.15
C ASN A 264 -5.67 7.84 0.86
N THR A 265 -5.83 6.58 1.25
CA THR A 265 -7.03 5.76 1.09
C THR A 265 -6.94 4.51 1.97
N THR A 266 -8.01 4.12 2.65
CA THR A 266 -8.17 2.76 3.20
C THR A 266 -9.22 1.98 2.40
N VAL A 267 -8.83 0.86 1.80
CA VAL A 267 -9.77 -0.03 1.07
C VAL A 267 -9.95 -1.35 1.81
N SER A 268 -11.18 -1.81 1.94
CA SER A 268 -11.49 -2.94 2.83
C SER A 268 -12.56 -3.87 2.26
N LEU A 269 -12.57 -5.11 2.75
CA LEU A 269 -13.53 -6.15 2.43
C LEU A 269 -14.00 -6.82 3.73
N VAL A 270 -15.32 -6.99 3.88
CA VAL A 270 -15.91 -7.91 4.84
C VAL A 270 -16.66 -9.01 4.09
N VAL A 271 -16.43 -10.27 4.46
CA VAL A 271 -17.11 -11.44 3.91
C VAL A 271 -17.81 -12.17 5.04
N THR A 272 -19.09 -12.51 4.85
CA THR A 272 -19.85 -13.39 5.74
C THR A 272 -20.45 -14.55 4.96
N ASN A 273 -20.63 -15.70 5.60
CA ASN A 273 -21.38 -16.80 5.01
C ASN A 273 -22.88 -16.77 5.28
N VAL A 274 -23.35 -15.82 6.10
CA VAL A 274 -24.77 -15.66 6.40
C VAL A 274 -25.49 -15.03 5.21
N LYS A 275 -26.57 -15.66 4.75
CA LYS A 275 -27.46 -15.13 3.72
C LYS A 275 -28.05 -13.80 4.18
N MET A 276 -27.91 -12.78 3.35
CA MET A 276 -28.39 -11.42 3.63
C MET A 276 -29.15 -10.89 2.43
N THR A 277 -30.22 -10.14 2.70
CA THR A 277 -30.86 -9.30 1.68
C THR A 277 -29.91 -8.16 1.27
N PRO A 278 -30.10 -7.54 0.09
CA PRO A 278 -29.31 -6.40 -0.34
C PRO A 278 -29.32 -5.23 0.66
N ALA A 279 -30.45 -4.99 1.33
CA ALA A 279 -30.56 -3.95 2.35
C ALA A 279 -29.73 -4.27 3.60
N GLU A 280 -29.76 -5.52 4.07
CA GLU A 280 -28.93 -5.98 5.20
C GLU A 280 -27.44 -5.93 4.85
N LEU A 281 -27.06 -6.37 3.64
CA LEU A 281 -25.67 -6.36 3.20
C LEU A 281 -25.13 -4.92 3.03
N LYS A 282 -25.97 -3.99 2.53
CA LYS A 282 -25.64 -2.56 2.50
C LYS A 282 -25.49 -1.99 3.91
N ARG A 283 -26.33 -2.41 4.86
CA ARG A 283 -26.21 -2.01 6.27
C ARG A 283 -24.95 -2.57 6.92
N LEU A 284 -24.58 -3.82 6.63
CA LEU A 284 -23.31 -4.41 7.04
C LEU A 284 -22.14 -3.54 6.56
N ALA A 285 -22.14 -3.16 5.27
CA ALA A 285 -21.09 -2.31 4.72
C ALA A 285 -20.99 -0.98 5.48
N VAL A 286 -22.11 -0.26 5.63
CA VAL A 286 -22.15 1.04 6.32
C VAL A 286 -21.70 0.94 7.77
N GLN A 287 -22.16 -0.09 8.51
CA GLN A 287 -21.85 -0.24 9.93
C GLN A 287 -20.37 -0.58 10.15
N VAL A 288 -19.84 -1.56 9.42
CA VAL A 288 -18.43 -1.96 9.54
C VAL A 288 -17.52 -0.80 9.13
N HIS A 289 -17.84 -0.10 8.04
CA HIS A 289 -17.05 1.04 7.58
C HIS A 289 -17.04 2.19 8.60
N THR A 290 -18.18 2.47 9.23
CA THR A 290 -18.26 3.45 10.33
C THR A 290 -17.42 3.00 11.53
N SER A 291 -17.41 1.71 11.86
CA SER A 291 -16.66 1.18 13.00
C SER A 291 -15.14 1.33 12.85
N MET A 292 -14.63 1.45 11.62
CA MET A 292 -13.19 1.63 11.34
C MET A 292 -12.64 2.94 11.89
N ALA A 293 -13.48 3.98 12.07
CA ALA A 293 -13.08 5.25 12.67
C ALA A 293 -12.61 5.13 14.13
N ARG A 294 -12.84 3.97 14.77
CA ARG A 294 -12.26 3.67 16.09
C ARG A 294 -10.77 3.33 15.98
N GLY A 295 -10.40 2.55 14.96
CA GLY A 295 -9.03 2.07 14.72
C GLY A 295 -8.19 2.94 13.79
N ILE A 296 -8.80 3.91 13.10
CA ILE A 296 -8.08 4.87 12.23
C ILE A 296 -8.58 6.27 12.56
N GLN A 297 -7.68 7.19 12.90
CA GLN A 297 -8.06 8.53 13.37
C GLN A 297 -7.15 9.64 12.80
N PRO A 298 -7.69 10.64 12.08
CA PRO A 298 -9.06 10.70 11.54
C PRO A 298 -9.29 9.67 10.41
N PHE A 299 -10.56 9.44 10.06
CA PHE A 299 -10.99 8.51 9.01
C PHE A 299 -12.12 9.13 8.18
N SER A 300 -12.31 8.67 6.93
CA SER A 300 -13.31 9.22 5.99
C SER A 300 -13.13 10.72 5.72
N THR A 301 -11.88 11.18 5.64
CA THR A 301 -11.60 12.60 5.42
C THR A 301 -11.76 12.98 3.94
N ALA A 302 -11.82 14.28 3.66
CA ALA A 302 -11.84 14.79 2.27
C ALA A 302 -10.58 14.44 1.46
N PHE A 303 -9.52 13.95 2.11
CA PHE A 303 -8.26 13.54 1.46
C PHE A 303 -8.10 12.03 1.36
N ASP A 304 -9.05 11.27 1.92
CA ASP A 304 -9.08 9.82 1.81
C ASP A 304 -10.04 9.38 0.70
N GLY A 305 -9.77 8.24 0.08
CA GLY A 305 -10.67 7.58 -0.86
C GLY A 305 -11.32 6.31 -0.29
N ASP A 306 -11.76 6.33 0.96
CA ASP A 306 -12.09 5.11 1.72
C ASP A 306 -13.24 4.30 1.11
N VAL A 307 -13.05 2.99 0.92
CA VAL A 307 -14.03 2.08 0.32
C VAL A 307 -14.12 0.81 1.14
N LEU A 308 -15.34 0.37 1.47
CA LEU A 308 -15.59 -0.94 2.04
C LEU A 308 -16.56 -1.75 1.17
N TRP A 309 -16.12 -2.94 0.78
CA TRP A 309 -16.93 -3.95 0.11
C TRP A 309 -17.48 -4.93 1.15
N ALA A 310 -18.76 -5.27 1.06
CA ALA A 310 -19.39 -6.29 1.89
C ALA A 310 -19.93 -7.41 1.00
N VAL A 311 -19.60 -8.65 1.34
CA VAL A 311 -19.96 -9.83 0.55
C VAL A 311 -20.64 -10.88 1.43
N SER A 312 -21.71 -11.47 0.91
CA SER A 312 -22.35 -12.65 1.49
C SER A 312 -22.21 -13.84 0.55
N THR A 313 -21.61 -14.94 1.02
CA THR A 313 -21.58 -16.21 0.28
C THR A 313 -22.89 -16.98 0.42
N ALA A 314 -23.76 -16.63 1.36
CA ALA A 314 -25.07 -17.26 1.59
C ALA A 314 -25.02 -18.79 1.74
N GLU A 315 -24.07 -19.30 2.54
CA GLU A 315 -23.96 -20.71 2.90
C GLU A 315 -24.79 -21.06 4.15
N VAL A 316 -25.09 -20.08 5.00
CA VAL A 316 -25.86 -20.24 6.25
C VAL A 316 -27.13 -19.39 6.19
N ASP A 317 -28.29 -19.98 6.50
CA ASP A 317 -29.54 -19.23 6.64
C ASP A 317 -29.56 -18.49 7.99
N PRO A 318 -29.86 -17.17 8.03
CA PRO A 318 -29.82 -16.39 9.27
C PRO A 318 -30.76 -16.90 10.38
N LEU A 319 -31.82 -17.65 10.03
CA LEU A 319 -32.77 -18.19 11.03
C LEU A 319 -32.23 -19.39 11.82
N GLU A 320 -31.30 -20.16 11.24
CA GLU A 320 -30.81 -21.40 11.85
C GLU A 320 -29.77 -21.21 12.98
N PRO A 321 -28.85 -20.22 12.92
CA PRO A 321 -27.89 -19.98 13.98
C PRO A 321 -28.39 -18.97 15.03
N GLY A 322 -29.59 -18.39 14.85
CA GLY A 322 -30.22 -17.47 15.81
C GLY A 322 -29.56 -16.08 15.92
N PHE A 323 -28.71 -15.69 14.96
CA PHE A 323 -28.08 -14.37 14.92
C PHE A 323 -28.91 -13.37 14.11
N ALA A 324 -29.12 -12.18 14.66
CA ALA A 324 -29.64 -11.05 13.91
C ALA A 324 -28.55 -10.42 13.03
N SER A 325 -28.96 -9.69 11.99
CA SER A 325 -28.03 -8.97 11.10
C SER A 325 -27.10 -8.00 11.86
N VAL A 326 -27.58 -7.42 12.96
CA VAL A 326 -26.78 -6.54 13.84
C VAL A 326 -25.65 -7.28 14.56
N ASP A 327 -25.84 -8.56 14.91
CA ASP A 327 -24.81 -9.36 15.58
C ASP A 327 -23.66 -9.62 14.60
N ILE A 328 -24.00 -9.98 13.36
CA ILE A 328 -23.01 -10.17 12.28
C ILE A 328 -22.21 -8.89 12.04
N ALA A 329 -22.89 -7.75 11.95
CA ALA A 329 -22.23 -6.47 11.73
C ALA A 329 -21.37 -6.03 12.93
N THR A 330 -21.75 -6.39 14.15
CA THR A 330 -20.97 -6.12 15.36
C THR A 330 -19.70 -6.95 15.41
N ILE A 331 -19.80 -8.27 15.18
CA ILE A 331 -18.63 -9.16 15.11
C ILE A 331 -17.70 -8.74 13.96
N ALA A 332 -18.26 -8.38 12.80
CA ALA A 332 -17.50 -7.89 11.66
C ALA A 332 -16.77 -6.56 11.95
N GLY A 333 -17.39 -5.66 12.72
CA GLY A 333 -16.75 -4.41 13.14
C GLY A 333 -15.53 -4.65 14.03
N GLU A 334 -15.58 -5.63 14.93
CA GLU A 334 -14.42 -6.04 15.75
C GLU A 334 -13.35 -6.75 14.91
N ALA A 335 -13.76 -7.68 14.05
CA ALA A 335 -12.83 -8.34 13.12
C ALA A 335 -12.12 -7.31 12.22
N MET A 336 -12.82 -6.27 11.77
CA MET A 336 -12.20 -5.20 10.98
C MET A 336 -11.19 -4.38 11.79
N TRP A 337 -11.43 -4.11 13.08
CA TRP A 337 -10.42 -3.47 13.92
C TRP A 337 -9.19 -4.36 14.08
N ASP A 338 -9.37 -5.67 14.28
CA ASP A 338 -8.25 -6.61 14.35
C ASP A 338 -7.48 -6.68 13.02
N ALA A 339 -8.19 -6.63 11.89
CA ALA A 339 -7.57 -6.53 10.57
C ALA A 339 -6.75 -5.25 10.43
N ILE A 340 -7.28 -4.09 10.86
CA ILE A 340 -6.55 -2.81 10.88
C ILE A 340 -5.27 -2.91 11.73
N LEU A 341 -5.33 -3.51 12.92
CA LEU A 341 -4.16 -3.66 13.78
C LEU A 341 -3.12 -4.60 13.16
N SER A 342 -3.58 -5.69 12.54
CA SER A 342 -2.69 -6.67 11.90
C SER A 342 -1.96 -6.12 10.67
N SER A 343 -2.48 -5.05 10.04
CA SER A 343 -1.88 -4.45 8.84
C SER A 343 -0.54 -3.75 9.12
N VAL A 344 -0.33 -3.31 10.37
CA VAL A 344 0.87 -2.59 10.79
C VAL A 344 2.01 -3.60 11.03
N PRO A 345 3.09 -3.56 10.22
CA PRO A 345 4.27 -4.41 10.45
C PRO A 345 5.17 -3.84 11.55
N GLU A 346 6.16 -4.63 11.96
CA GLU A 346 7.29 -4.11 12.73
C GLU A 346 7.96 -2.98 11.93
N GLN A 347 8.17 -1.84 12.58
CA GLN A 347 8.78 -0.68 11.91
C GLN A 347 10.30 -0.87 11.84
N PRO A 348 10.93 -0.75 10.65
CA PRO A 348 12.34 -1.12 10.44
C PRO A 348 13.33 -0.25 11.24
N PHE A 349 12.88 0.87 11.79
CA PHE A 349 13.71 1.86 12.48
C PHE A 349 13.69 1.74 14.01
N ASN A 350 12.90 0.81 14.58
CA ASN A 350 12.95 0.48 16.00
C ASN A 350 14.15 -0.41 16.37
N GLN A 351 14.90 -0.92 15.39
CA GLN A 351 16.11 -1.70 15.63
C GLN A 351 17.33 -0.76 15.71
N ALA A 352 17.82 -0.52 16.93
CA ALA A 352 19.07 0.19 17.17
C ALA A 352 20.19 -0.43 16.32
N VAL A 353 21.06 0.39 15.74
CA VAL A 353 22.25 -0.13 15.05
C VAL A 353 23.23 -0.61 16.10
N GLU A 354 23.24 -1.91 16.34
CA GLU A 354 24.31 -2.54 17.09
C GLU A 354 25.58 -2.59 16.21
N GLY A 355 26.70 -2.07 16.73
CA GLY A 355 28.02 -2.21 16.11
C GLY A 355 28.78 -0.89 15.92
N LYS A 356 30.11 -0.99 15.89
CA LYS A 356 30.98 0.16 15.59
C LYS A 356 30.88 0.50 14.09
N PRO A 357 30.83 1.79 13.70
CA PRO A 357 30.88 2.19 12.31
C PRO A 357 32.08 1.58 11.58
N ARG A 358 31.87 1.13 10.34
CA ARG A 358 32.97 0.62 9.51
C ARG A 358 33.97 1.74 9.23
N LYS A 359 35.27 1.47 9.42
CA LYS A 359 36.33 2.35 8.94
C LYS A 359 36.56 2.07 7.46
N LEU A 360 36.32 3.06 6.61
CA LEU A 360 36.56 3.01 5.18
C LEU A 360 37.72 3.95 4.84
N SER A 361 38.61 3.53 3.93
CA SER A 361 39.66 4.40 3.42
C SER A 361 39.09 5.41 2.42
N THR A 362 39.81 6.49 2.15
CA THR A 362 39.43 7.45 1.09
C THR A 362 39.31 6.76 -0.28
N ALA A 363 40.14 5.75 -0.55
CA ALA A 363 40.04 4.97 -1.79
C ALA A 363 38.73 4.17 -1.86
N ASP A 364 38.31 3.56 -0.75
CA ASP A 364 37.03 2.84 -0.68
C ASP A 364 35.85 3.80 -0.92
N LEU A 365 35.87 4.99 -0.32
CA LEU A 365 34.81 5.98 -0.51
C LEU A 365 34.76 6.48 -1.97
N LYS A 366 35.92 6.79 -2.57
CA LYS A 366 35.98 7.19 -3.99
C LYS A 366 35.45 6.13 -4.93
N ALA A 367 35.63 4.85 -4.62
CA ALA A 367 35.11 3.75 -5.44
C ALA A 367 33.56 3.72 -5.49
N LEU A 368 32.90 4.26 -4.45
CA LEU A 368 31.45 4.38 -4.34
C LEU A 368 30.88 5.64 -5.00
N ALA A 369 31.72 6.62 -5.38
CA ALA A 369 31.26 7.86 -5.99
C ALA A 369 30.74 7.63 -7.41
N GLY A 370 29.58 8.18 -7.78
CA GLY A 370 28.99 7.99 -9.10
C GLY A 370 27.54 8.40 -9.16
N GLU A 371 26.96 8.31 -10.35
CA GLU A 371 25.53 8.56 -10.54
C GLU A 371 24.76 7.24 -10.48
N TYR A 372 23.80 7.14 -9.56
CA TYR A 372 22.96 5.98 -9.35
C TYR A 372 21.52 6.31 -9.74
N ARG A 373 20.93 5.53 -10.65
CA ARG A 373 19.59 5.79 -11.18
C ARG A 373 18.61 4.74 -10.67
N PHE A 374 17.54 5.19 -10.00
CA PHE A 374 16.43 4.35 -9.53
C PHE A 374 15.35 4.21 -10.60
N SER A 375 15.07 5.31 -11.31
CA SER A 375 14.01 5.38 -12.32
C SER A 375 14.25 6.57 -13.25
N PRO A 376 13.44 6.78 -14.30
CA PRO A 376 13.57 7.97 -15.14
C PRO A 376 13.37 9.31 -14.40
N ILE A 377 12.77 9.29 -13.20
CA ILE A 377 12.44 10.48 -12.42
C ILE A 377 13.22 10.59 -11.10
N ALA A 378 14.16 9.68 -10.84
CA ALA A 378 14.89 9.61 -9.58
C ALA A 378 16.31 9.08 -9.76
N SER A 379 17.27 9.96 -9.51
CA SER A 379 18.71 9.69 -9.54
C SER A 379 19.39 10.32 -8.33
N LEU A 380 20.44 9.66 -7.86
CA LEU A 380 21.25 10.08 -6.73
C LEU A 380 22.71 10.11 -7.15
N ARG A 381 23.34 11.28 -7.03
CA ARG A 381 24.78 11.42 -7.17
C ARG A 381 25.45 11.18 -5.83
N ILE A 382 26.41 10.28 -5.83
CA ILE A 382 27.32 10.04 -4.71
C ILE A 382 28.66 10.70 -5.02
N SER A 383 29.16 11.50 -4.08
CA SER A 383 30.45 12.20 -4.19
C SER A 383 31.29 11.98 -2.94
N GLU A 384 32.61 11.94 -3.10
CA GLU A 384 33.57 11.90 -2.01
C GLU A 384 34.23 13.28 -1.84
N GLU A 385 34.15 13.84 -0.64
CA GLU A 385 34.75 15.12 -0.29
C GLU A 385 35.37 15.04 1.12
N GLY A 386 36.68 15.26 1.22
CA GLY A 386 37.36 15.35 2.51
C GLY A 386 37.31 14.08 3.37
N GLY A 387 37.26 12.90 2.75
CA GLY A 387 37.15 11.60 3.45
C GLY A 387 35.74 11.26 3.91
N LYS A 388 34.72 11.92 3.34
CA LYS A 388 33.30 11.70 3.61
C LYS A 388 32.54 11.48 2.32
N LEU A 389 31.41 10.78 2.40
CA LEU A 389 30.48 10.64 1.28
C LEU A 389 29.30 11.58 1.42
N TYR A 390 28.86 12.10 0.28
CA TYR A 390 27.68 12.95 0.17
C TYR A 390 26.76 12.41 -0.92
N GLY A 391 25.47 12.38 -0.64
CA GLY A 391 24.42 12.14 -1.61
C GLY A 391 23.74 13.44 -2.02
N GLU A 392 23.47 13.61 -3.30
CA GLU A 392 22.73 14.73 -3.88
C GLU A 392 21.69 14.20 -4.88
N ALA A 393 20.42 14.51 -4.65
CA ALA A 393 19.36 14.16 -5.59
C ALA A 393 19.45 15.10 -6.81
N THR A 394 19.69 14.53 -7.99
CA THR A 394 20.02 15.27 -9.22
C THR A 394 18.82 15.55 -10.12
N ASP A 395 17.72 14.82 -9.92
CA ASP A 395 16.44 15.09 -10.58
C ASP A 395 15.60 16.09 -9.77
N ARG A 396 14.44 16.50 -10.30
CA ARG A 396 13.52 17.46 -9.62
C ARG A 396 12.94 16.94 -8.30
N ARG A 397 13.18 15.68 -7.96
CA ARG A 397 12.52 14.97 -6.86
C ARG A 397 13.53 14.63 -5.77
N ALA A 398 13.11 14.78 -4.51
CA ALA A 398 13.91 14.33 -3.38
C ALA A 398 14.06 12.79 -3.38
N ILE A 399 15.21 12.31 -2.90
CA ILE A 399 15.45 10.90 -2.58
C ILE A 399 15.28 10.75 -1.07
N PHE A 400 14.04 10.55 -0.63
CA PHE A 400 13.63 10.48 0.78
C PHE A 400 14.22 11.62 1.63
N ALA A 401 15.23 11.34 2.45
CA ALA A 401 15.88 12.29 3.36
C ALA A 401 16.87 13.25 2.65
N ILE A 402 17.09 13.10 1.34
CA ILE A 402 17.97 13.93 0.52
C ILE A 402 17.13 14.82 -0.40
N PRO A 403 16.98 16.12 -0.11
CA PRO A 403 16.26 17.05 -0.97
C PRO A 403 16.93 17.24 -2.34
N ALA A 404 16.13 17.60 -3.35
CA ALA A 404 16.65 17.93 -4.67
C ALA A 404 17.59 19.16 -4.61
N GLY A 405 18.78 19.03 -5.20
CA GLY A 405 19.78 20.10 -5.24
C GLY A 405 20.49 20.39 -3.90
N GLU A 406 20.28 19.58 -2.86
CA GLU A 406 21.00 19.68 -1.59
C GLU A 406 21.88 18.46 -1.33
N LYS A 407 23.12 18.69 -0.88
CA LYS A 407 24.01 17.63 -0.43
C LYS A 407 23.69 17.22 1.00
N ARG A 408 23.63 15.91 1.25
CA ARG A 408 23.53 15.32 2.59
C ARG A 408 24.68 14.35 2.82
N GLU A 409 25.33 14.46 3.97
CA GLU A 409 26.39 13.53 4.37
C GLU A 409 25.79 12.13 4.58
N LEU A 410 26.45 11.13 3.99
CA LEU A 410 26.19 9.72 4.23
C LEU A 410 27.10 9.25 5.35
N VAL A 411 26.55 9.11 6.55
CA VAL A 411 27.32 8.74 7.74
C VAL A 411 27.55 7.23 7.72
N PRO A 412 28.81 6.75 7.81
CA PRO A 412 29.07 5.31 7.89
C PRO A 412 28.39 4.68 9.10
N ASP A 413 27.78 3.51 8.91
CA ASP A 413 27.26 2.67 9.99
C ASP A 413 27.88 1.27 9.95
N ALA A 414 27.40 0.34 10.78
CA ALA A 414 27.93 -1.03 10.83
C ALA A 414 27.64 -1.86 9.55
N ARG A 415 26.59 -1.50 8.80
CA ARG A 415 26.05 -2.26 7.65
C ARG A 415 26.17 -1.52 6.31
N GLY A 416 26.56 -0.25 6.31
CA GLY A 416 26.61 0.62 5.14
C GLY A 416 26.69 2.09 5.56
N PHE A 417 25.68 2.88 5.19
CA PHE A 417 25.58 4.30 5.49
C PHE A 417 24.16 4.67 5.94
N VAL A 418 24.05 5.79 6.66
CA VAL A 418 22.78 6.37 7.10
C VAL A 418 22.76 7.87 6.86
N VAL A 419 21.60 8.39 6.44
CA VAL A 419 21.26 9.81 6.57
C VAL A 419 20.38 9.93 7.82
N PRO A 420 20.89 10.51 8.92
CA PRO A 420 20.12 10.63 10.16
C PRO A 420 18.99 11.66 10.00
N GLY A 421 17.91 11.46 10.75
CA GLY A 421 16.77 12.37 10.77
C GLY A 421 15.55 11.70 11.40
N ARG A 422 14.41 12.39 11.38
CA ARG A 422 13.12 11.84 11.84
C ARG A 422 12.71 10.59 11.05
N TYR A 423 13.03 10.58 9.75
CA TYR A 423 12.90 9.42 8.86
C TYR A 423 14.30 9.01 8.41
N PRO A 424 15.03 8.23 9.22
CA PRO A 424 16.39 7.85 8.87
C PRO A 424 16.40 7.02 7.59
N MET A 425 17.32 7.33 6.69
CA MET A 425 17.46 6.61 5.41
C MET A 425 18.74 5.79 5.42
N ARG A 426 18.64 4.48 5.17
CA ARG A 426 19.80 3.59 5.11
C ARG A 426 20.22 3.34 3.67
N LEU A 427 21.52 3.23 3.44
CA LEU A 427 22.09 2.95 2.13
C LEU A 427 23.14 1.84 2.23
N THR A 428 23.08 0.88 1.31
CA THR A 428 24.10 -0.17 1.16
C THR A 428 24.53 -0.26 -0.30
N PHE A 429 25.83 -0.37 -0.53
CA PHE A 429 26.41 -0.53 -1.86
C PHE A 429 26.82 -1.99 -2.05
N ALA A 430 26.24 -2.65 -3.06
CA ALA A 430 26.59 -4.01 -3.45
C ALA A 430 27.82 -4.02 -4.38
N SER A 431 28.48 -5.17 -4.46
CA SER A 431 29.70 -5.34 -5.25
C SER A 431 29.48 -5.27 -6.77
N ASP A 432 28.25 -5.49 -7.22
CA ASP A 432 27.84 -5.40 -8.64
C ASP A 432 27.55 -3.95 -9.08
N GLY A 433 27.75 -2.97 -8.19
CA GLY A 433 27.45 -1.57 -8.47
C GLY A 433 26.02 -1.15 -8.15
N THR A 434 25.20 -2.02 -7.55
CA THR A 434 23.86 -1.67 -7.08
C THR A 434 23.93 -0.84 -5.79
N LEU A 435 23.16 0.24 -5.74
CA LEU A 435 22.83 0.96 -4.52
C LEU A 435 21.45 0.54 -4.04
N VAL A 436 21.34 0.13 -2.77
CA VAL A 436 20.08 -0.22 -2.13
C VAL A 436 19.78 0.80 -1.04
N ILE A 437 18.60 1.40 -1.08
CA ILE A 437 18.05 2.26 -0.04
C ILE A 437 16.99 1.51 0.74
N ASN A 438 17.00 1.66 2.08
CA ASN A 438 16.07 1.03 3.02
C ASN A 438 15.90 -0.48 2.81
N PRO A 439 16.97 -1.29 2.96
CA PRO A 439 16.92 -2.74 2.78
C PRO A 439 15.78 -3.40 3.57
N GLY A 440 15.08 -4.35 2.93
CA GLY A 440 13.89 -5.01 3.47
C GLY A 440 12.69 -4.89 2.53
N PRO A 441 11.45 -5.00 3.03
CA PRO A 441 10.24 -5.04 2.20
C PRO A 441 9.98 -3.80 1.33
N TRP A 442 10.58 -2.65 1.67
CA TRP A 442 10.42 -1.37 0.97
C TRP A 442 11.69 -0.89 0.28
N GLU A 443 12.61 -1.81 0.02
CA GLU A 443 13.89 -1.43 -0.56
C GLU A 443 13.73 -0.75 -1.93
N GLN A 444 14.64 0.18 -2.22
CA GLN A 444 14.73 0.84 -3.51
C GLN A 444 16.11 0.58 -4.09
N ARG A 445 16.16 0.07 -5.31
CA ARG A 445 17.40 -0.29 -5.99
C ARG A 445 17.74 0.71 -7.09
N ALA A 446 19.00 1.11 -7.15
CA ALA A 446 19.55 1.90 -8.23
C ALA A 446 20.78 1.23 -8.81
N MET A 447 20.92 1.29 -10.13
CA MET A 447 22.14 0.87 -10.80
C MET A 447 23.05 2.07 -10.99
N ARG A 448 24.35 1.88 -10.77
CA ARG A 448 25.35 2.87 -11.15
C ARG A 448 25.37 3.00 -12.67
N ASN A 449 25.26 4.23 -13.18
CA ASN A 449 25.46 4.46 -14.61
C ASN A 449 26.86 3.96 -14.98
N ALA A 450 26.96 3.16 -16.05
CA ALA A 450 28.25 2.90 -16.66
C ALA A 450 28.86 4.26 -16.99
N SER A 451 30.03 4.57 -16.41
CA SER A 451 30.77 5.77 -16.75
C SER A 451 30.87 5.82 -18.27
N GLN A 452 30.30 6.86 -18.90
CA GLN A 452 30.73 7.21 -20.24
C GLN A 452 32.22 7.46 -20.11
N GLY A 453 33.01 6.54 -20.67
CA GLY A 453 34.46 6.65 -20.66
C GLY A 453 34.84 8.01 -21.25
N ASN A 454 35.74 8.71 -20.56
CA ASN A 454 36.44 9.87 -21.09
C ASN A 454 37.05 9.58 -22.47
#